data_AF-A0A941X9L7-F1
#
_entry.id   AF-A0A941X9L7-F1
#
_cell.length_a   1.000
_cell.length_b   1.000
_cell.length_c   1.000
_cell.angle_alpha   90.00
_cell.angle_beta   90.00
_cell.angle_gamma   90.00
#
_symmetry.space_group_name_H-M   'P 1'
#
loop_
_entity.id
_entity.type
_entity.pdbx_description
1 polymer ?
#
loop_
_entity_poly.entity_id
_entity_poly.type
_entity_poly.pdbx_seq_one_letter_code
_entity_poly.pdbx_strand_id
1 'polypeptide(L)' 'IGSACSKAADLRIDTRVMFSAGTTAQSMNLLPGCNQIIALALSVSSKNPFFDRKFQAPKQ' A
#
# COMPACT_ATOMS: atom_id res chain seq x y z
N ILE A 1 0.19 5.55 -12.06
CA ILE A 1 -0.17 4.75 -10.85
C ILE A 1 -0.94 3.51 -11.20
N GLY A 2 -2.08 3.62 -11.91
CA GLY A 2 -2.89 2.45 -12.29
C GLY A 2 -2.11 1.36 -13.02
N SER A 3 -1.24 1.73 -13.97
CA SER A 3 -0.35 0.78 -14.68
C SER A 3 0.65 0.08 -13.75
N ALA A 4 1.18 0.78 -12.73
CA ALA A 4 2.09 0.19 -11.75
C ALA A 4 1.36 -0.82 -10.83
N CYS A 5 0.15 -0.46 -10.36
CA CYS A 5 -0.70 -1.40 -9.60
C CYS A 5 -1.13 -2.60 -10.45
N SER A 6 -1.49 -2.39 -11.72
CA SER A 6 -1.84 -3.48 -12.65
C SER A 6 -0.68 -4.45 -12.81
N LYS A 7 0.52 -3.94 -13.09
CA LYS A 7 1.70 -4.80 -13.27
C LYS A 7 2.03 -5.61 -12.03
N ALA A 8 1.87 -5.01 -10.84
CA ALA A 8 2.12 -5.73 -9.61
C ALA A 8 1.03 -6.77 -9.30
N ALA A 9 -0.23 -6.49 -9.64
CA ALA A 9 -1.31 -7.48 -9.58
C ALA A 9 -1.08 -8.66 -10.54
N ASP A 10 -0.57 -8.39 -11.76
CA ASP A 10 -0.17 -9.44 -12.71
C ASP A 10 0.91 -10.36 -12.13
N LEU A 11 1.83 -9.79 -11.34
CA LEU A 11 2.87 -10.53 -10.62
C LEU A 11 2.38 -11.16 -9.30
N ARG A 12 1.08 -11.11 -9.01
CA ARG A 12 0.46 -11.61 -7.75
C ARG A 12 1.04 -10.97 -6.48
N ILE A 13 1.55 -9.75 -6.60
CA ILE A 13 2.05 -8.95 -5.49
C ILE A 13 0.87 -8.17 -4.90
N ASP A 14 0.68 -8.23 -3.57
CA ASP A 14 -0.28 -7.36 -2.90
C ASP A 14 0.21 -5.92 -2.99
N THR A 15 -0.63 -5.03 -3.53
CA THR A 15 -0.27 -3.63 -3.68
C THR A 15 -1.35 -2.69 -3.18
N ARG A 16 -0.91 -1.62 -2.50
CA ARG A 16 -1.80 -0.57 -2.03
C ARG A 16 -1.20 0.79 -2.29
N VAL A 17 -2.02 1.68 -2.83
CA VAL A 17 -1.67 3.10 -2.93
C VAL A 17 -1.92 3.73 -1.56
N MET A 18 -0.88 4.32 -0.97
CA MET A 18 -0.92 4.95 0.34
C MET A 18 -0.70 6.46 0.20
N PHE A 19 -1.79 7.22 0.03
CA PHE A 19 -1.71 8.67 -0.13
C PHE A 19 -1.12 9.38 1.10
N SER A 20 -1.54 8.99 2.31
CA SER A 20 -1.03 9.58 3.55
C SER A 20 0.49 9.40 3.70
N ALA A 21 1.01 8.23 3.35
CA ALA A 21 2.45 7.98 3.37
C ALA A 21 3.20 8.85 2.35
N GLY A 22 2.62 9.08 1.17
CA GLY A 22 3.14 10.02 0.18
C GLY A 22 3.17 11.47 0.69
N THR A 23 2.10 11.93 1.33
CA THR A 23 2.03 13.25 1.97
C THR A 23 3.08 13.39 3.07
N THR A 24 3.23 12.41 3.95
CA THR A 24 4.25 12.47 5.01
C THR A 24 5.66 12.46 4.42
N ALA A 25 5.92 11.67 3.37
CA ALA A 25 7.21 11.67 2.67
C ALA A 25 7.55 13.04 2.05
N GLN A 26 6.53 13.76 1.57
CA GLN A 26 6.68 15.14 1.09
C GLN A 26 7.00 16.11 2.24
N SER A 27 6.28 16.03 3.35
CA SER A 27 6.55 16.85 4.54
C SER A 27 7.94 16.59 5.14
N MET A 28 8.43 15.36 5.05
CA MET A 28 9.78 14.97 5.49
C MET A 28 10.86 15.29 4.45
N ASN A 29 10.49 15.86 3.30
CA ASN A 29 11.40 16.18 2.19
C ASN A 29 12.28 14.99 1.76
N LEU A 30 11.72 13.77 1.75
CA LEU A 30 12.47 12.55 1.40
C LEU A 30 12.91 12.52 -0.07
N LEU A 31 12.17 13.20 -0.94
CA LEU A 31 12.46 13.34 -2.36
C LEU A 31 12.49 14.84 -2.71
N PRO A 32 13.63 15.51 -2.53
CA PRO A 32 13.74 16.94 -2.78
C PRO A 32 13.51 17.26 -4.25
N GLY A 33 12.75 18.33 -4.52
CA GLY A 33 12.40 18.76 -5.88
C GLY A 33 11.19 18.06 -6.48
N CYS A 34 10.57 17.11 -5.78
CA CYS A 34 9.31 16.49 -6.22
C CYS A 34 8.10 17.29 -5.72
N ASN A 35 7.24 17.74 -6.64
CA ASN A 35 5.99 18.45 -6.30
C ASN A 35 4.88 17.53 -5.78
N GLN A 36 4.94 16.23 -6.12
CA GLN A 36 3.95 15.25 -5.71
C GLN A 36 4.62 13.90 -5.46
N ILE A 37 4.36 13.31 -4.30
CA ILE A 37 4.88 12.00 -3.91
C ILE A 37 3.69 11.10 -3.60
N ILE A 38 3.65 9.93 -4.22
CA ILE A 38 2.59 8.94 -4.00
C ILE A 38 3.25 7.62 -3.65
N ALA A 39 2.96 7.11 -2.46
CA ALA A 39 3.54 5.87 -2.00
C ALA A 39 2.75 4.67 -2.52
N LEU A 40 3.48 3.65 -2.97
CA LEU A 40 2.93 2.39 -3.44
C LEU A 40 3.57 1.27 -2.62
N ALA A 41 2.81 0.76 -1.65
CA ALA A 41 3.27 -0.34 -0.81
C ALA A 41 3.16 -1.65 -1.58
N LEU A 42 4.24 -2.43 -1.58
CA LEU A 42 4.33 -3.74 -2.22
C LEU A 42 4.58 -4.80 -1.15
N SER A 43 3.81 -5.89 -1.17
CA SER A 43 4.06 -7.07 -0.34
C SER A 43 4.12 -8.32 -1.21
N VAL A 44 5.33 -8.88 -1.32
CA VAL A 44 5.62 -10.19 -1.95
C VAL A 44 5.51 -11.36 -0.96
N SER A 45 5.40 -11.05 0.33
CA SER A 45 5.17 -12.06 1.36
C SER A 45 3.79 -12.70 1.18
N SER A 46 3.69 -13.99 1.54
CA SER A 46 2.43 -14.73 1.54
C SER A 46 1.36 -13.96 2.33
N LYS A 47 0.10 -14.08 1.88
CA LYS A 47 -1.08 -13.33 2.36
C LYS A 47 -0.97 -13.01 3.85
N ASN A 48 -0.94 -11.72 4.20
CA ASN A 48 -0.78 -11.31 5.59
C ASN A 48 -1.96 -11.85 6.45
N PRO A 49 -1.70 -12.65 7.50
CA PRO A 49 -2.73 -13.29 8.34
C PRO A 49 -3.73 -12.32 8.95
N PHE A 50 -3.36 -11.05 9.14
CA PHE A 50 -4.24 -10.02 9.71
C PHE A 50 -5.34 -9.55 8.74
N PHE A 51 -5.17 -9.79 7.43
CA PHE A 51 -6.12 -9.43 6.38
C PHE A 51 -7.10 -10.55 6.01
N ASP A 52 -6.89 -11.77 6.52
CA ASP A 52 -7.77 -12.94 6.30
C ASP A 52 -8.65 -13.25 7.52
N ARG A 53 -8.95 -12.23 8.35
CA ARG A 53 -9.79 -12.39 9.55
C ARG A 53 -11.23 -12.72 9.14
N LYS A 54 -11.70 -13.93 9.49
CA LYS A 54 -13.15 -14.20 9.63
C LYS A 54 -13.69 -13.26 10.73
N PHE A 55 -14.74 -12.49 10.42
CA PHE A 55 -15.43 -11.66 11.41
C PHE A 55 -15.93 -12.58 12.55
N GLN A 56 -15.36 -12.47 13.74
CA GLN A 56 -15.93 -13.11 14.93
C GLN A 56 -16.96 -12.14 15.49
N ALA A 57 -18.25 -12.46 15.30
CA ALA A 57 -19.32 -11.74 15.98
C ALA A 57 -19.10 -11.82 17.51
N PRO A 58 -19.41 -10.75 18.26
CA PRO A 58 -19.25 -10.78 19.71
C PRO A 58 -20.06 -11.94 20.29
N LYS A 59 -19.41 -12.80 21.07
CA LYS A 59 -20.11 -13.82 21.86
C LYS A 59 -20.89 -13.10 22.96
N GLN A 60 -22.22 -13.17 22.87
CA GLN A 60 -23.13 -12.90 23.99
C GLN A 60 -22.88 -13.88 25.13
#